data_AF-A0A7X3KZP1-F1
#
_entry.id   AF-A0A7X3KZP1-F1
#
_cell.length_a   1.000
_cell.length_b   1.000
_cell.length_c   1.000
_cell.angle_alpha   90.00
_cell.angle_beta   90.00
_cell.angle_gamma   90.00
#
_symmetry.space_group_name_H-M   'P 1'
#
loop_
_entity.id
_entity.type
_entity.pdbx_description
1 polymer ?
#
loop_
_entity_poly.entity_id
_entity_poly.type
_entity_poly.pdbx_seq_one_letter_code
_entity_poly.pdbx_strand_id
1 'polypeptide(L)'
;MTKEELHELLTGDFGLVNDKVERGDRRSYFLKRVDWHPSSTTRILHVQYDQNGRVTQVKRCVSSDNNNSVFVRGSLERLVLRQAVEEEIAMYNALNMQA
;
A
#
# COMPACT_ATOMS: atom_id res chain seq x y z
N MET A 1 7.79 -7.93 11.08
CA MET A 1 7.16 -8.55 9.89
C MET A 1 8.13 -8.49 8.71
N THR A 2 8.23 -9.56 7.94
CA THR A 2 9.08 -9.67 6.74
C THR A 2 8.36 -9.18 5.49
N LYS A 3 9.12 -9.02 4.41
CA LYS A 3 8.61 -8.70 3.08
C LYS A 3 7.60 -9.74 2.59
N GLU A 4 7.88 -11.01 2.81
CA GLU A 4 7.05 -12.13 2.38
C GLU A 4 5.73 -12.18 3.17
N GLU A 5 5.79 -12.04 4.49
CA GLU A 5 4.59 -11.98 5.36
C GLU A 5 3.66 -10.82 4.96
N LEU A 6 4.24 -9.64 4.72
CA LEU A 6 3.46 -8.50 4.26
C LEU A 6 2.90 -8.73 2.86
N HIS A 7 3.68 -9.31 1.96
CA HIS A 7 3.24 -9.58 0.60
C HIS A 7 2.06 -10.56 0.58
N GLU A 8 2.13 -11.64 1.35
CA GLU A 8 1.06 -12.61 1.49
C GLU A 8 -0.20 -11.97 2.09
N LEU A 9 -0.05 -11.16 3.15
CA LEU A 9 -1.18 -10.40 3.72
C LEU A 9 -1.86 -9.52 2.68
N LEU A 10 -1.09 -8.70 1.95
CA LEU A 10 -1.64 -7.70 1.03
C LEU A 10 -2.23 -8.32 -0.24
N THR A 11 -1.62 -9.38 -0.76
CA THR A 11 -2.11 -10.05 -1.98
C THR A 11 -3.21 -11.06 -1.69
N GLY A 12 -3.09 -11.82 -0.60
CA GLY A 12 -4.05 -12.85 -0.20
C GLY A 12 -5.33 -12.27 0.39
N ASP A 13 -5.22 -11.46 1.43
CA ASP A 13 -6.41 -10.98 2.17
C ASP A 13 -7.12 -9.83 1.42
N PHE A 14 -6.36 -9.01 0.68
CA PHE A 14 -6.87 -7.78 0.07
C PHE A 14 -6.87 -7.79 -1.46
N GLY A 15 -6.29 -8.81 -2.10
CA GLY A 15 -6.19 -8.87 -3.56
C GLY A 15 -5.39 -7.71 -4.18
N LEU A 16 -4.49 -7.09 -3.41
CA LEU A 16 -3.62 -6.05 -3.95
C LEU A 16 -2.61 -6.66 -4.91
N VAL A 17 -2.17 -5.88 -5.89
CA VAL A 17 -1.10 -6.25 -6.82
C VAL A 17 0.08 -5.33 -6.62
N ASN A 18 1.30 -5.84 -6.74
CA ASN A 18 2.49 -4.99 -6.68
C ASN A 18 2.96 -4.59 -8.08
N ASP A 19 3.63 -3.44 -8.16
CA ASP A 19 4.37 -3.10 -9.37
C ASP A 19 5.56 -4.07 -9.54
N LYS A 20 5.67 -4.70 -10.71
CA LYS A 20 6.77 -5.62 -11.06
C LYS A 20 8.02 -4.88 -11.54
N VAL A 21 7.87 -3.61 -11.93
CA VAL A 21 8.96 -2.76 -12.43
C VAL A 21 9.75 -2.17 -11.26
N GLU A 22 9.13 -1.95 -10.10
CA GLU A 22 9.80 -1.42 -8.91
C GLU A 22 10.80 -2.45 -8.36
N ARG A 23 12.06 -2.01 -8.21
CA ARG A 23 13.19 -2.82 -7.73
C ARG A 23 13.80 -2.18 -6.48
N GLY A 24 14.49 -2.99 -5.68
CA GLY A 24 15.26 -2.52 -4.53
C GLY A 24 14.52 -2.67 -3.20
N ASP A 25 14.71 -1.68 -2.33
CA ASP A 25 14.22 -1.64 -0.94
C ASP A 25 12.80 -1.11 -0.81
N ARG A 26 12.10 -0.86 -1.92
CA ARG A 26 10.76 -0.26 -1.94
C ARG A 26 9.78 -1.07 -2.79
N ARG A 27 8.50 -1.00 -2.41
CA ARG A 27 7.40 -1.62 -3.15
C ARG A 27 6.09 -0.89 -2.94
N SER A 28 5.41 -0.59 -4.04
CA SER A 28 4.04 -0.10 -4.08
C SER A 28 3.05 -1.24 -4.32
N TYR A 29 1.90 -1.13 -3.66
CA TYR A 29 0.76 -2.03 -3.80
C TYR A 29 -0.46 -1.27 -4.28
N PHE A 30 -1.20 -1.88 -5.20
CA PHE A 30 -2.30 -1.28 -5.93
C PHE A 30 -3.54 -2.15 -5.84
N LEU A 31 -4.70 -1.53 -5.84
CA LEU A 31 -5.97 -2.22 -5.86
C LEU A 31 -6.28 -2.71 -7.29
N LYS A 32 -6.41 -4.04 -7.45
CA LYS A 32 -6.79 -4.77 -8.69
C LYS A 32 -5.82 -4.67 -9.87
N ARG A 33 -5.32 -3.48 -10.23
CA ARG A 33 -4.39 -3.23 -11.35
C ARG A 33 -3.38 -2.16 -10.97
N VAL A 34 -2.27 -2.11 -11.70
CA VAL A 34 -1.30 -1.01 -11.55
C VAL A 34 -1.75 0.17 -12.41
N ASP A 35 -2.13 1.27 -11.77
CA ASP A 35 -2.35 2.58 -12.40
C ASP A 35 -1.63 3.63 -11.56
N TRP A 36 -0.72 4.38 -12.19
CA TRP A 36 0.13 5.39 -11.55
C TRP A 36 -0.33 6.83 -11.82
N HIS A 37 -1.36 7.02 -12.65
CA HIS A 37 -1.71 8.35 -13.14
C HIS A 37 -2.27 9.22 -12.01
N PRO A 38 -1.79 10.48 -11.81
CA PRO A 38 -2.14 11.39 -10.70
C PRO A 38 -3.62 11.72 -10.47
N SER A 39 -4.52 11.32 -11.37
CA SER A 39 -5.97 11.49 -11.22
C SER A 39 -6.74 10.17 -11.13
N SER A 40 -6.06 9.02 -11.28
CA SER A 40 -6.71 7.70 -11.33
C SER A 40 -5.88 6.58 -10.69
N THR A 41 -4.84 6.91 -9.91
CA THR A 41 -4.01 5.85 -9.32
C THR A 41 -4.85 4.90 -8.48
N THR A 42 -4.51 3.63 -8.58
CA THR A 42 -5.05 2.56 -7.76
C THR A 42 -4.12 2.25 -6.59
N ARG A 43 -3.05 3.04 -6.38
CA ARG A 43 -2.04 2.81 -5.34
C ARG A 43 -2.65 2.97 -3.95
N ILE A 44 -2.52 1.93 -3.12
CA ILE A 44 -3.01 1.90 -1.74
C ILE A 44 -1.85 2.11 -0.76
N LEU A 45 -0.73 1.42 -0.98
CA LEU A 45 0.43 1.48 -0.09
C LEU A 45 1.74 1.72 -0.83
N HIS A 46 2.68 2.34 -0.13
CA HIS A 46 4.10 2.30 -0.44
C HIS A 46 4.87 1.81 0.78
N VAL A 47 5.76 0.84 0.56
CA VAL A 47 6.46 0.11 1.61
C VAL A 47 7.96 0.24 1.40
N GLN A 48 8.70 0.44 2.48
CA GLN A 48 10.16 0.35 2.51
C GLN A 48 10.62 -0.82 3.38
N TYR A 49 11.69 -1.47 2.95
CA TYR A 49 12.34 -2.59 3.61
C TYR A 49 13.77 -2.23 4.01
N ASP A 50 14.31 -2.89 5.04
CA ASP A 50 15.75 -2.87 5.33
C ASP A 50 16.52 -3.88 4.47
N GLN A 51 17.84 -3.93 4.66
CA GLN A 51 18.73 -4.88 3.98
C GLN A 51 18.43 -6.35 4.33
N ASN A 52 17.71 -6.60 5.44
CA ASN A 52 17.29 -7.94 5.86
C ASN A 52 15.88 -8.29 5.36
N GLY A 53 15.27 -7.46 4.51
CA GLY A 53 13.91 -7.66 4.01
C GLY A 53 12.81 -7.44 5.05
N ARG A 54 13.11 -6.76 6.17
CA ARG A 54 12.11 -6.40 7.18
C ARG A 54 11.45 -5.08 6.82
N VAL A 55 10.15 -4.98 7.07
CA VAL A 55 9.41 -3.74 6.82
C VAL A 55 9.86 -2.67 7.79
N THR A 56 10.33 -1.54 7.28
CA THR A 56 10.79 -0.40 8.08
C THR A 56 9.79 0.76 8.04
N GLN A 57 9.10 0.95 6.92
CA GLN A 57 8.14 2.04 6.75
C GLN A 57 6.98 1.60 5.85
N VAL A 58 5.78 2.07 6.18
CA VAL A 58 4.59 1.95 5.33
C VAL A 58 3.92 3.31 5.25
N LYS A 59 3.60 3.72 4.03
CA LYS A 59 2.83 4.92 3.71
C LYS A 59 1.51 4.53 3.07
N ARG A 60 0.42 5.13 3.55
CA ARG A 60 -0.88 5.15 2.88
C ARG A 60 -0.89 6.23 1.81
N CYS A 61 -1.43 5.93 0.64
CA CYS A 61 -1.42 6.82 -0.51
C CYS A 61 -2.84 7.38 -0.75
N VAL A 62 -3.20 8.39 0.04
CA VAL A 62 -4.57 8.95 0.15
C VAL A 62 -5.00 9.62 -1.16
N SER A 63 -4.05 9.95 -2.04
CA SER A 63 -4.33 10.21 -3.43
C SER A 63 -3.18 9.76 -4.34
N SER A 64 -3.54 9.42 -5.57
CA SER A 64 -3.40 10.38 -6.63
C SER A 64 -1.98 10.93 -6.84
N ASP A 65 -1.79 12.05 -6.15
CA ASP A 65 -0.61 12.87 -6.13
C ASP A 65 0.39 12.28 -5.14
N ASN A 66 1.62 12.02 -5.60
CA ASN A 66 2.69 11.44 -4.79
C ASN A 66 3.06 12.29 -3.55
N ASN A 67 2.54 13.51 -3.47
CA ASN A 67 2.69 14.43 -2.34
C ASN A 67 1.72 14.16 -1.16
N ASN A 68 0.61 13.43 -1.36
CA ASN A 68 -0.35 13.13 -0.28
C ASN A 68 -0.23 11.68 0.21
N SER A 69 0.92 11.37 0.81
CA SER A 69 1.12 10.10 1.51
C SER A 69 1.31 10.31 3.01
N VAL A 70 0.68 9.46 3.81
CA VAL A 70 0.75 9.53 5.28
C VAL A 70 1.35 8.25 5.81
N PHE A 71 2.36 8.36 6.67
CA PHE A 71 2.92 7.21 7.35
C PHE A 71 1.86 6.51 8.20
N VAL A 72 1.81 5.18 8.12
CA VAL A 72 1.09 4.37 9.09
C VAL A 72 1.76 4.61 10.44
N ARG A 73 1.01 5.16 11.39
CA ARG A 73 1.49 5.44 12.75
C ARG A 73 1.36 4.20 13.61
N GLY A 74 2.33 3.95 14.48
CA GLY A 74 2.31 2.84 15.44
C GLY A 74 3.26 1.70 15.06
N SER A 75 3.14 0.58 15.78
CA SER A 75 3.90 -0.62 15.45
C SER A 75 3.43 -1.17 14.10
N LEU A 76 4.37 -1.62 13.28
CA LEU A 76 4.08 -2.30 11.99
C LEU A 76 3.63 -3.74 12.22
N GLU A 77 2.78 -3.92 13.24
CA GLU A 77 2.12 -5.18 13.54
C GLU A 77 1.02 -5.45 12.53
N ARG A 78 0.77 -6.74 12.29
CA ARG A 78 -0.16 -7.21 11.27
C ARG A 78 -1.55 -6.59 11.42
N LEU A 79 -2.06 -6.46 12.65
CA LEU A 79 -3.40 -5.93 12.91
C LEU A 79 -3.52 -4.44 12.55
N VAL A 80 -2.53 -3.64 12.94
CA VAL A 80 -2.49 -2.20 12.64
C VAL A 80 -2.44 -1.97 11.13
N LEU A 81 -1.62 -2.76 10.44
CA LEU A 81 -1.51 -2.68 8.98
C LEU A 81 -2.78 -3.14 8.26
N ARG A 82 -3.43 -4.20 8.76
CA ARG A 82 -4.71 -4.65 8.23
C ARG A 82 -5.74 -3.52 8.28
N GLN A 83 -5.90 -2.90 9.45
CA GLN A 83 -6.83 -1.79 9.64
C GLN A 83 -6.46 -0.60 8.74
N ALA A 84 -5.19 -0.25 8.66
CA ALA A 84 -4.72 0.85 7.81
C ALA A 84 -5.04 0.62 6.31
N VAL A 85 -4.96 -0.62 5.83
CA VAL A 85 -5.30 -0.99 4.46
C VAL A 85 -6.82 -1.00 4.23
N GLU A 86 -7.59 -1.53 5.17
CA GLU A 86 -9.06 -1.51 5.12
C GLU A 86 -9.60 -0.08 5.02
N GLU A 87 -9.08 0.83 5.85
CA GLU A 87 -9.42 2.25 5.81
C GLU A 87 -9.09 2.88 4.45
N GLU A 88 -7.91 2.59 3.91
CA GLU A 88 -7.46 3.17 2.64
C GLU A 88 -8.28 2.67 1.45
N ILE A 89 -8.59 1.38 1.41
CA ILE A 89 -9.46 0.79 0.38
C ILE A 89 -10.87 1.36 0.49
N ALA A 90 -11.40 1.53 1.70
CA ALA A 90 -12.71 2.15 1.92
C ALA A 90 -12.74 3.60 1.42
N MET A 91 -11.70 4.40 1.71
CA MET A 91 -11.57 5.76 1.19
C MET A 91 -11.47 5.79 -0.33
N TYR A 92 -10.64 4.92 -0.93
CA TYR A 92 -10.53 4.80 -2.38
C TYR A 92 -11.89 4.50 -3.03
N ASN A 93 -12.64 3.54 -2.49
CA ASN A 93 -13.95 3.17 -3.00
C ASN A 93 -14.98 4.30 -2.85
N ALA A 94 -14.96 5.02 -1.72
CA ALA A 94 -15.85 6.16 -1.48
C ALA A 94 -15.62 7.30 -2.49
N LEU A 95 -14.36 7.61 -2.80
CA LEU A 95 -14.00 8.63 -3.80
C LEU A 95 -14.39 8.22 -5.23
N ASN A 96 -14.24 6.94 -5.58
CA ASN A 96 -14.53 6.45 -6.93
C ASN A 96 -16.00 6.08 -7.17
N MET A 97 -16.83 5.93 -6.13
CA MET A 97 -18.28 5.79 -6.28
C MET A 97 -19.01 7.13 -6.47
N GLN A 98 -18.32 8.26 -6.29
CA GLN A 98 -18.85 9.61 -6.47
C GLN A 98 -18.52 10.22 -7.85
N ALA A 99 -17.76 9.52 -8.69
CA ALA A 99 -17.32 9.94 -10.02
C ALA A 99 -18.05 9.14 -11.12
#